data_AF-A0A7W1YMH4-F1
#
_entry.id   AF-A0A7W1YMH4-F1
#
_cell.length_a   1.000
_cell.length_b   1.000
_cell.length_c   1.000
_cell.angle_alpha   90.00
_cell.angle_beta   90.00
_cell.angle_gamma   90.00
#
_symmetry.space_group_name_H-M   'P 1'
#
loop_
_entity.id
_entity.type
_entity.pdbx_description
1 polymer ?
#
loop_
_entity_poly.entity_id
_entity_poly.type
_entity_poly.pdbx_seq_one_letter_code
_entity_poly.pdbx_strand_id
1 'polypeptide(L)' 'MLRTVEAVIDEQGVVHLQEAIQLPTARRALVTILDEAPMETIAETALLSEAALAEDWERPEEDAAWSYLRPAQ' A
#
# COMPACT_ATOMS: atom_id res chain seq x y z
N MET A 1 9.97 -2.73 -18.86
CA MET A 1 8.90 -2.76 -17.84
C MET A 1 9.02 -1.53 -16.96
N LEU A 2 7.89 -0.92 -16.63
CA LEU A 2 7.82 0.07 -15.55
C LEU A 2 7.92 -0.68 -14.22
N ARG A 3 8.73 -0.16 -13.31
CA ARG A 3 8.92 -0.70 -11.95
C ARG A 3 8.75 0.46 -10.99
N THR A 4 7.88 0.29 -10.01
CA THR A 4 7.80 1.17 -8.84
C THR A 4 8.70 0.59 -7.76
N VAL A 5 9.46 1.45 -7.09
CA VAL A 5 10.36 1.07 -6.00
C VAL A 5 9.99 1.90 -4.79
N GLU A 6 9.91 1.26 -3.63
CA GLU A 6 9.58 1.91 -2.38
C GLU A 6 10.79 2.71 -1.84
N ALA A 7 10.50 3.89 -1.33
CA ALA A 7 11.49 4.80 -0.78
C ALA A 7 10.90 5.53 0.42
N VAL A 8 11.77 5.89 1.37
CA VAL A 8 11.41 6.70 2.53
C VAL A 8 12.06 8.07 2.39
N ILE A 9 11.33 9.11 2.78
CA ILE A 9 11.88 10.47 2.89
C ILE A 9 12.19 10.71 4.36
N ASP A 10 13.45 11.01 4.67
CA ASP A 10 13.84 11.33 6.04
C ASP A 10 13.42 12.74 6.46
N GLU A 11 13.66 13.09 7.72
CA GLU A 11 13.35 14.41 8.28
C GLU A 11 14.11 15.56 7.59
N GLN A 12 15.18 15.26 6.86
CA GLN A 12 15.97 16.23 6.10
C GLN A 12 15.47 16.36 4.65
N GLY A 13 14.45 15.61 4.26
CA GLY A 13 13.88 15.61 2.91
C GLY A 13 14.66 14.77 1.90
N VAL A 14 15.56 13.90 2.35
CA VAL A 14 16.37 13.04 1.48
C VAL A 14 15.62 11.75 1.19
N VAL A 15 15.55 11.37 -0.09
CA VAL A 15 14.92 10.13 -0.56
C VAL A 15 15.90 8.96 -0.43
N HIS A 16 15.52 7.96 0.37
CA HIS A 16 16.27 6.73 0.55
C HIS A 16 15.52 5.57 -0.10
N LEU A 17 16.12 4.96 -1.12
CA LEU A 17 15.58 3.74 -1.74
C LEU A 17 15.71 2.58 -0.75
N GLN A 18 14.63 1.84 -0.52
CA GLN A 18 14.66 0.67 0.37
C GLN A 18 15.43 -0.52 -0.25
N GLU A 19 15.59 -0.52 -1.57
CA GLU A 19 16.33 -1.53 -2.30
C GLU A 19 17.26 -0.92 -3.36
N ALA A 20 18.37 -1.62 -3.63
CA ALA A 20 19.28 -1.21 -4.68
C ALA A 20 18.68 -1.46 -6.07
N ILE A 21 18.65 -0.43 -6.91
CA ILE A 21 18.16 -0.54 -8.28
C ILE A 21 19.34 -0.69 -9.24
N GLN A 22 19.46 -1.87 -9.86
CA GLN A 22 20.43 -2.13 -10.91
C GLN A 22 19.75 -2.06 -12.28
N LEU A 23 20.21 -1.17 -13.15
CA LEU A 23 19.65 -0.97 -14.48
C LEU A 23 20.73 -1.18 -15.54
N PRO A 24 20.44 -1.94 -16.62
CA PRO A 24 21.45 -2.24 -17.65
C PRO A 24 21.89 -1.01 -18.45
N THR A 25 21.11 0.07 -18.40
CA THR A 25 21.38 1.32 -19.13
C THR A 25 20.81 2.52 -18.37
N ALA A 26 21.47 3.67 -18.51
CA ALA A 26 21.01 4.94 -17.94
C ALA A 26 19.60 5.29 -18.46
N ARG A 27 18.73 5.74 -17.56
CA ARG A 27 17.35 6.14 -17.87
C ARG A 27 16.82 7.15 -16.87
N ARG A 28 15.75 7.84 -17.24
CA ARG A 28 15.03 8.77 -16.35
C ARG A 28 14.20 7.98 -15.34
N ALA A 29 14.09 8.53 -14.14
CA ALA A 29 13.19 8.07 -13.09
C ALA A 29 12.13 9.14 -12.80
N LEU A 30 10.98 8.70 -12.29
CA LEU A 30 9.94 9.55 -11.73
C LEU A 30 9.89 9.28 -10.24
N VAL A 31 9.77 10.34 -9.44
CA VAL A 31 9.58 10.26 -7.99
C VAL A 31 8.20 10.83 -7.69
N THR A 32 7.38 10.05 -7.00
CA THR A 32 6.06 10.45 -6.54
C THR A 32 6.11 10.54 -5.03
N ILE A 33 5.78 11.71 -4.46
CA ILE A 33 5.66 11.91 -3.02
C ILE A 33 4.22 11.62 -2.63
N LEU A 34 4.02 10.77 -1.63
CA LEU A 34 2.70 10.51 -1.05
C LEU A 34 2.52 11.48 0.12
N ASP A 35 1.42 12.26 0.12
CA ASP A 35 1.06 13.20 1.20
C ASP A 35 0.47 12.49 2.43
N GLU A 36 0.73 11.20 2.60
CA GLU A 36 0.28 10.42 3.75
C GLU A 36 1.08 10.85 4.99
N ALA A 37 0.44 11.59 5.89
CA ALA A 37 0.98 11.82 7.23
C ALA A 37 1.29 10.46 7.89
N PRO A 38 2.35 10.37 8.72
CA PRO A 38 2.69 9.13 9.40
C PRO A 38 1.43 8.52 10.04
N MET A 39 1.26 7.22 9.82
CA MET A 39 0.10 6.33 10.07
C MET A 39 -0.66 6.44 11.41
N GLU A 40 -0.40 7.42 12.26
CA GLU A 40 -1.14 7.62 13.51
C GLU A 40 -2.64 7.85 13.26
N THR A 41 -3.02 8.54 12.19
CA THR A 41 -4.44 8.84 11.88
C THR A 41 -5.19 7.72 11.15
N ILE A 42 -4.48 6.83 10.45
CA ILE A 42 -5.10 5.74 9.66
C ILE A 42 -5.69 4.68 10.59
N ALA A 43 -4.98 4.36 11.67
CA ALA A 43 -5.45 3.39 12.67
C ALA A 43 -6.78 3.85 13.30
N GLU A 44 -6.93 5.13 13.63
CA GLU A 44 -8.16 5.65 14.22
C GLU A 44 -9.35 5.58 13.26
N THR A 45 -9.15 5.95 11.99
CA THR A 45 -10.24 5.93 10.99
C THR A 45 -10.66 4.50 10.64
N ALA A 46 -9.70 3.58 10.54
CA ALA A 46 -9.98 2.17 10.31
C ALA A 46 -10.78 1.56 11.47
N LEU A 47 -10.38 1.82 12.72
CA LEU A 47 -11.09 1.36 13.93
C LEU A 47 -12.50 1.95 14.03
N LEU A 48 -12.69 3.22 13.67
CA LEU A 48 -14.02 3.85 13.65
C LEU A 48 -14.93 3.27 12.56
N SER A 49 -14.35 2.81 11.45
CA SER A 49 -15.09 2.26 10.31
C SER A 49 -15.37 0.76 10.45
N GLU A 50 -14.66 0.06 11.33
CA GLU A 50 -14.76 -1.40 11.55
C GLU A 50 -16.20 -1.84 11.80
N ALA A 51 -16.89 -1.19 12.75
CA ALA A 51 -18.27 -1.55 13.10
C ALA A 51 -19.24 -1.34 11.93
N ALA A 52 -19.06 -0.27 11.14
CA ALA A 52 -19.92 0.03 10.00
C ALA A 52 -19.67 -0.92 8.81
N LEU A 53 -18.43 -1.34 8.60
CA LEU A 53 -18.06 -2.28 7.53
C LEU A 53 -18.46 -3.72 7.89
N ALA A 54 -18.37 -4.11 9.16
CA ALA A 54 -18.71 -5.46 9.61
C ALA A 54 -20.17 -5.85 9.29
N GLU A 55 -21.11 -4.89 9.30
CA GLU A 55 -22.52 -5.14 8.99
C GLU A 55 -22.75 -5.75 7.61
N ASP A 56 -21.96 -5.35 6.61
CA ASP A 56 -22.10 -5.85 5.24
C ASP A 56 -20.99 -6.83 4.85
N TRP A 57 -19.80 -6.68 5.44
CA TRP A 57 -18.61 -7.48 5.09
C TRP A 57 -18.58 -8.86 5.75
N GLU A 58 -19.20 -9.06 6.91
CA GLU A 58 -19.24 -10.38 7.59
C GLU A 58 -20.36 -11.29 7.06
N ARG A 59 -20.98 -10.91 5.95
CA ARG A 59 -22.07 -11.67 5.36
C ARG A 59 -21.51 -12.94 4.68
N PRO A 60 -22.17 -14.11 4.83
CA PRO A 60 -21.74 -15.35 4.18
C PRO A 60 -21.59 -15.26 2.65
N GLU A 61 -22.34 -14.35 2.02
CA GLU A 61 -22.26 -14.06 0.60
C GLU A 61 -20.90 -13.45 0.20
N GLU A 62 -20.32 -12.61 1.07
CA GLU A 62 -18.99 -12.04 0.88
C GLU A 62 -17.94 -13.14 1.00
N ASP A 63 -17.98 -13.99 2.03
CA ASP A 63 -17.07 -15.13 2.16
C ASP A 63 -17.03 -16.03 0.92
N ALA A 64 -18.20 -16.26 0.31
CA ALA A 64 -18.31 -16.98 -0.94
C ALA A 64 -17.65 -16.20 -2.09
N ALA A 65 -17.86 -14.89 -2.20
CA ALA A 65 -17.22 -14.04 -3.21
C ALA A 65 -15.68 -14.04 -3.09
N TRP A 66 -15.15 -13.92 -1.87
CA TRP A 66 -13.72 -13.94 -1.59
C TRP A 66 -13.07 -15.30 -1.86
N SER A 67 -13.82 -16.40 -1.71
CA SER A 67 -13.31 -17.75 -1.96
C SER A 67 -12.79 -17.96 -3.39
N TYR A 68 -13.38 -17.25 -4.37
CA TYR A 68 -12.98 -17.35 -5.78
C TYR A 68 -11.67 -16.62 -6.11
N LEU A 69 -11.22 -15.72 -5.23
CA LEU A 69 -10.00 -14.93 -5.42
C LEU A 69 -8.77 -15.57 -4.77
N ARG A 70 -8.95 -16.66 -4.01
CA ARG A 70 -7.82 -17.40 -3.45
C ARG A 70 -7.13 -18.20 -4.56
N PRO A 71 -5.83 -18.01 -4.80
CA PRO A 71 -5.10 -18.87 -5.72
C PRO A 71 -5.17 -20.32 -5.21
N ALA A 72 -5.33 -21.27 -6.13
CA ALA A 72 -5.21 -22.68 -5.81
C ALA A 72 -3.81 -22.91 -5.19
N GLN A 73 -3.79 -23.53 -4.00
CA GLN A 73 -2.57 -23.92 -3.29
C GLN A 73 -1.66 -24.79 -4.17
#